data_AF-A0A5C7XPK3-F1
#
_entry.id   AF-A0A5C7XPK3-F1
#
_cell.length_a   1.000
_cell.length_b   1.000
_cell.length_c   1.000
_cell.angle_alpha   90.00
_cell.angle_beta   90.00
_cell.angle_gamma   90.00
#
_symmetry.space_group_name_H-M   'P 1'
#
loop_
_entity.id
_entity.type
_entity.pdbx_description
1 polymer ?
#
loop_
_entity_poly.entity_id
_entity_poly.type
_entity_poly.pdbx_seq_one_letter_code
_entity_poly.pdbx_strand_id
1 'polypeptide(L)'
;MNATAPLSLLLVALVAGAVAAPAFAADRGDRVEHRFDRRGDQVDRRLDRRGDRIDEQLDRRAERAENHGKDQLATRLDNRGDQLENRFDRRGDRADNRWDRKGERFDNRWDRRH
;
A
#
# COMPACT_ATOMS: atom_id res chain seq x y z
N MET A 1 -11.18 -67.55 28.99
CA MET A 1 -11.84 -67.57 27.67
C MET A 1 -13.05 -66.67 27.77
N ASN A 2 -13.17 -65.74 26.81
CA ASN A 2 -14.35 -64.92 26.45
C ASN A 2 -14.59 -63.68 27.35
N ALA A 3 -14.87 -62.49 26.85
CA ALA A 3 -14.73 -61.85 25.54
C ALA A 3 -15.06 -60.35 25.77
N THR A 4 -14.24 -59.46 25.22
CA THR A 4 -14.59 -58.15 24.64
C THR A 4 -15.54 -57.22 25.41
N ALA A 5 -14.98 -56.16 25.99
CA ALA A 5 -15.72 -54.96 26.38
C ALA A 5 -16.40 -54.29 25.16
N PRO A 6 -17.67 -53.85 25.24
CA PRO A 6 -18.32 -53.16 24.14
C PRO A 6 -17.86 -51.69 24.05
N LEU A 7 -16.98 -51.45 23.07
CA LEU A 7 -16.69 -50.18 22.39
C LEU A 7 -17.98 -49.56 21.81
N SER A 8 -18.88 -49.01 22.64
CA SER A 8 -20.22 -48.62 22.14
C SER A 8 -20.85 -47.40 22.80
N LEU A 9 -20.06 -46.43 23.29
CA LEU A 9 -20.59 -45.13 23.73
C LEU A 9 -19.73 -43.95 23.24
N LEU A 10 -19.10 -44.11 22.07
CA LEU A 10 -18.43 -43.04 21.31
C LEU A 10 -19.47 -42.25 20.47
N LEU A 11 -20.58 -41.82 21.07
CA LEU A 11 -21.68 -41.18 20.35
C LEU A 11 -22.41 -40.11 21.18
N VAL A 12 -21.68 -39.34 22.00
CA VAL A 12 -22.29 -38.25 22.81
C VAL A 12 -21.70 -36.86 22.57
N ALA A 13 -20.62 -36.69 21.81
CA ALA A 13 -20.11 -35.35 21.57
C ALA A 13 -19.37 -35.22 20.24
N LEU A 14 -20.04 -35.56 19.14
CA LEU A 14 -19.64 -35.00 17.85
C LEU A 14 -19.98 -33.51 17.89
N VAL A 15 -19.00 -32.76 18.41
CA VAL A 15 -18.74 -31.34 18.29
C VAL A 15 -19.46 -30.73 17.08
N ALA A 16 -20.73 -30.36 17.24
CA ALA A 16 -21.45 -29.48 16.31
C ALA A 16 -21.10 -28.01 16.63
N GLY A 17 -19.82 -27.76 16.89
CA GLY A 17 -19.25 -26.46 17.22
C GLY A 17 -18.23 -26.06 16.17
N ALA A 18 -18.64 -26.02 14.90
CA ALA A 18 -17.76 -25.58 13.82
C ALA A 18 -18.54 -25.04 12.61
N VAL A 19 -19.56 -24.22 12.83
CA VAL A 19 -20.12 -23.38 11.74
C VAL A 19 -20.31 -21.96 12.24
N ALA A 20 -19.20 -21.29 12.53
CA ALA A 20 -19.18 -19.85 12.78
C ALA A 20 -17.79 -19.29 12.43
N ALA A 21 -17.38 -19.38 11.16
CA ALA A 21 -16.10 -18.83 10.72
C ALA A 21 -16.07 -18.02 9.39
N PRO A 22 -17.17 -17.66 8.70
CA PRO A 22 -17.04 -16.73 7.57
C PRO A 22 -17.05 -15.25 8.01
N ALA A 23 -17.83 -14.87 9.03
CA ALA A 23 -18.03 -13.46 9.39
C ALA A 23 -16.81 -12.80 10.06
N PHE A 24 -16.13 -13.50 10.97
CA PHE A 24 -14.90 -13.00 11.63
C PHE A 24 -13.68 -12.96 10.70
N ALA A 25 -13.73 -13.74 9.63
CA ALA A 25 -12.72 -13.73 8.61
C ALA A 25 -12.87 -12.46 7.76
N ALA A 26 -14.04 -12.24 7.14
CA ALA A 26 -14.28 -11.08 6.27
C ALA A 26 -13.89 -9.75 6.94
N ASP A 27 -14.31 -9.51 8.19
CA ASP A 27 -13.97 -8.31 8.96
C ASP A 27 -12.45 -8.09 9.16
N ARG A 28 -11.68 -9.18 9.23
CA ARG A 28 -10.21 -9.12 9.31
C ARG A 28 -9.58 -8.83 7.95
N GLY A 29 -10.18 -9.29 6.85
CA GLY A 29 -9.79 -8.97 5.47
C GLY A 29 -9.86 -7.47 5.20
N ASP A 30 -11.05 -6.90 5.39
CA ASP A 30 -11.37 -5.49 5.15
C ASP A 30 -10.48 -4.54 5.97
N ARG A 31 -10.19 -4.93 7.23
CA ARG A 31 -9.32 -4.14 8.11
C ARG A 31 -7.87 -4.09 7.64
N VAL A 32 -7.40 -5.14 6.98
CA VAL A 32 -6.03 -5.21 6.46
C VAL A 32 -5.92 -4.45 5.16
N GLU A 33 -6.90 -4.56 4.27
CA GLU A 33 -7.01 -3.77 3.04
C GLU A 33 -7.01 -2.26 3.35
N HIS A 34 -7.89 -1.80 4.24
CA HIS A 34 -7.93 -0.40 4.68
C HIS A 34 -6.63 0.09 5.33
N ARG A 35 -5.81 -0.80 5.90
CA ARG A 35 -4.47 -0.42 6.41
C ARG A 35 -3.46 -0.26 5.30
N PHE A 36 -3.59 -0.99 4.18
CA PHE A 36 -2.73 -0.82 3.02
C PHE A 36 -3.06 0.46 2.28
N ASP A 37 -4.33 0.75 2.02
CA ASP A 37 -4.76 1.99 1.35
C ASP A 37 -4.28 3.23 2.10
N ARG A 38 -4.57 3.29 3.41
CA ARG A 38 -4.13 4.41 4.26
C ARG A 38 -2.62 4.60 4.28
N ARG A 39 -1.86 3.51 4.11
CA ARG A 39 -0.39 3.57 4.02
C ARG A 39 0.08 4.02 2.64
N GLY A 40 -0.60 3.61 1.57
CA GLY A 40 -0.42 4.13 0.21
C GLY A 40 -0.59 5.64 0.20
N ASP A 41 -1.78 6.11 0.58
CA ASP A 41 -2.11 7.54 0.63
C ASP A 41 -1.15 8.37 1.49
N GLN A 42 -0.60 7.79 2.57
CA GLN A 42 0.36 8.49 3.42
C GLN A 42 1.72 8.66 2.71
N VAL A 43 2.14 7.67 1.94
CA VAL A 43 3.37 7.74 1.15
C VAL A 43 3.20 8.75 0.03
N ASP A 44 2.08 8.74 -0.68
CA ASP A 44 1.84 9.65 -1.82
C ASP A 44 1.81 11.10 -1.36
N ARG A 45 0.99 11.41 -0.35
CA ARG A 45 0.96 12.76 0.28
C ARG A 45 2.31 13.22 0.83
N ARG A 46 3.25 12.31 1.09
CA ARG A 46 4.61 12.68 1.53
C ARG A 46 5.53 12.93 0.35
N LEU A 47 5.33 12.24 -0.77
CA LEU A 47 6.04 12.46 -2.02
C LEU A 47 5.59 13.77 -2.65
N ASP A 48 4.28 14.02 -2.73
CA ASP A 48 3.70 15.27 -3.30
C ASP A 48 4.23 16.49 -2.58
N ARG A 49 4.05 16.55 -1.25
CA ARG A 49 4.57 17.66 -0.42
C ARG A 49 6.07 17.85 -0.50
N ARG A 50 6.82 16.82 -0.90
CA ARG A 50 8.26 16.93 -1.11
C ARG A 50 8.58 17.46 -2.50
N GLY A 51 7.81 17.05 -3.53
CA GLY A 51 7.82 17.63 -4.87
C GLY A 51 7.55 19.13 -4.81
N ASP A 52 6.39 19.52 -4.26
CA ASP A 52 5.95 20.92 -4.15
C ASP A 52 7.03 21.83 -3.53
N ARG A 53 7.69 21.37 -2.46
CA ARG A 53 8.75 22.15 -1.79
C ARG A 53 10.00 22.32 -2.63
N ILE A 54 10.31 21.35 -3.48
CA ILE A 54 11.47 21.39 -4.36
C ILE A 54 11.17 22.30 -5.54
N ASP A 55 9.97 22.20 -6.11
CA ASP A 55 9.53 23.04 -7.23
C ASP A 55 9.51 24.51 -6.80
N GLU A 56 8.88 24.82 -5.65
CA GLU A 56 8.87 26.18 -5.11
C GLU A 56 10.29 26.72 -4.82
N GLN A 57 11.26 25.85 -4.50
CA GLN A 57 12.66 26.27 -4.34
C GLN A 57 13.36 26.52 -5.66
N LEU A 58 13.04 25.77 -6.71
CA LEU A 58 13.62 25.93 -8.03
C LEU A 58 13.07 27.17 -8.70
N ASP A 59 11.75 27.41 -8.62
CA ASP A 59 11.09 28.60 -9.14
C ASP A 59 11.71 29.86 -8.54
N ARG A 60 11.83 29.91 -7.20
CA ARG A 60 12.47 31.04 -6.51
C ARG A 60 13.93 31.24 -6.90
N ARG A 61 14.65 30.19 -7.31
CA ARG A 61 16.03 30.30 -7.79
C ARG A 61 16.07 30.76 -9.25
N ALA A 62 15.12 30.31 -10.08
CA ALA A 62 14.99 30.72 -11.47
C ALA A 62 14.65 32.21 -11.54
N GLU A 63 13.63 32.67 -10.80
CA GLU A 63 13.25 34.09 -10.71
C GLU A 63 14.42 34.98 -10.25
N ARG A 64 15.20 34.54 -9.25
CA ARG A 64 16.41 35.26 -8.82
C ARG A 64 17.51 35.26 -9.87
N ALA A 65 17.59 34.24 -10.72
CA ALA A 65 18.55 34.20 -11.82
C ALA A 65 18.12 35.18 -12.92
N GLU A 66 16.84 35.21 -13.29
CA GLU A 66 16.28 36.17 -14.25
C GLU A 66 16.45 37.62 -13.80
N ASN A 67 16.14 37.92 -12.53
CA ASN A 67 16.32 39.25 -11.96
C ASN A 67 17.79 39.74 -11.96
N HIS A 68 18.74 38.83 -12.11
CA HIS A 68 20.17 39.15 -12.25
C HIS A 68 20.66 39.05 -13.71
N GLY A 69 19.76 38.95 -14.69
CA GLY A 69 20.07 38.81 -16.12
C GLY A 69 20.74 37.48 -16.48
N LYS A 70 20.53 36.43 -15.67
CA LYS A 70 21.13 35.10 -15.87
C LYS A 70 20.12 34.15 -16.51
N ASP A 71 19.59 34.51 -17.67
CA ASP A 71 18.51 33.78 -18.35
C ASP A 71 18.87 32.31 -18.60
N GLN A 72 20.12 32.03 -19.00
CA GLN A 72 20.59 30.64 -19.20
C GLN A 72 20.59 29.81 -17.91
N LEU A 73 20.80 30.44 -16.75
CA LEU A 73 20.73 29.76 -15.46
C LEU A 73 19.28 29.53 -15.06
N ALA A 74 18.38 30.48 -15.32
CA ALA A 74 16.94 30.32 -15.10
C ALA A 74 16.40 29.13 -15.91
N THR A 75 16.64 29.11 -17.22
CA THR A 75 16.25 27.98 -18.08
C THR A 75 16.82 26.64 -17.61
N ARG A 76 18.06 26.61 -17.09
CA ARG A 76 18.64 25.37 -16.54
C ARG A 76 17.95 24.92 -15.26
N LEU A 77 17.48 25.85 -14.44
CA LEU A 77 16.75 25.56 -13.21
C LEU A 77 15.34 25.05 -13.51
N ASP A 78 14.66 25.63 -14.50
CA ASP A 78 13.34 25.16 -14.95
C ASP A 78 13.42 23.74 -15.50
N ASN A 79 14.34 23.49 -16.44
CA ASN A 79 14.59 22.14 -16.96
C ASN A 79 14.96 21.14 -15.87
N ARG A 80 15.54 21.62 -14.75
CA ARG A 80 15.86 20.77 -13.60
C ARG A 80 14.61 20.49 -12.77
N GLY A 81 13.69 21.45 -12.65
CA GLY A 81 12.35 21.26 -12.10
C GLY A 81 11.60 20.15 -12.84
N ASP A 82 11.48 20.27 -14.16
CA ASP A 82 10.79 19.27 -14.99
C ASP A 82 11.37 17.85 -14.82
N GLN A 83 12.71 17.74 -14.75
CA GLN A 83 13.37 16.44 -14.50
C GLN A 83 13.05 15.86 -13.13
N LEU A 84 12.87 16.72 -12.12
CA LEU A 84 12.55 16.32 -10.76
C LEU A 84 11.09 15.91 -10.64
N GLU A 85 10.17 16.64 -11.26
CA GLU A 85 8.74 16.29 -11.38
C GLU A 85 8.59 14.89 -12.00
N ASN A 86 9.16 14.69 -13.19
CA ASN A 86 9.20 13.40 -13.87
C ASN A 86 9.79 12.26 -13.01
N ARG A 87 10.72 12.58 -12.10
CA ARG A 87 11.32 11.60 -11.19
C ARG A 87 10.40 11.29 -10.01
N PHE A 88 9.63 12.26 -9.54
CA PHE A 88 8.62 12.06 -8.49
C PHE A 88 7.45 11.25 -9.02
N ASP A 89 6.95 11.52 -10.22
CA ASP A 89 5.89 10.73 -10.87
C ASP A 89 6.26 9.26 -10.97
N ARG A 90 7.42 8.96 -11.58
CA ARG A 90 7.94 7.58 -11.68
C ARG A 90 8.14 6.91 -10.33
N ARG A 91 8.34 7.70 -9.27
CA ARG A 91 8.48 7.17 -7.91
C ARG A 91 7.10 6.89 -7.29
N GLY A 92 6.11 7.74 -7.55
CA GLY A 92 4.70 7.51 -7.26
C GLY A 92 4.23 6.22 -7.91
N ASP A 93 4.38 6.10 -9.23
CA ASP A 93 4.01 4.90 -9.99
C ASP A 93 4.61 3.62 -9.40
N ARG A 94 5.89 3.67 -9.00
CA ARG A 94 6.58 2.51 -8.38
C ARG A 94 6.03 2.18 -6.99
N ALA A 95 5.61 3.20 -6.24
CA ALA A 95 4.97 3.01 -4.94
C ALA A 95 3.61 2.35 -5.13
N ASP A 96 2.79 2.85 -6.05
CA ASP A 96 1.46 2.32 -6.38
C ASP A 96 1.55 0.86 -6.82
N ASN A 97 2.36 0.58 -7.84
CA ASN A 97 2.61 -0.77 -8.32
C ASN A 97 3.10 -1.73 -7.22
N ARG A 98 3.80 -1.21 -6.19
CA ARG A 98 4.25 -2.02 -5.06
C ARG A 98 3.11 -2.30 -4.09
N TRP A 99 2.21 -1.35 -3.88
CA TRP A 99 1.03 -1.51 -3.03
C TRP A 99 0.01 -2.43 -3.68
N ASP A 100 -0.26 -2.28 -4.99
CA ASP A 100 -1.15 -3.16 -5.76
C ASP A 100 -0.72 -4.62 -5.65
N ARG A 101 0.55 -4.91 -5.96
CA ARG A 101 1.11 -6.27 -5.81
C ARG A 101 1.03 -6.81 -4.38
N LYS A 102 1.01 -5.92 -3.38
CA LYS A 102 0.89 -6.33 -1.98
C LYS A 102 -0.57 -6.63 -1.61
N GLY A 103 -1.52 -5.87 -2.14
CA GLY A 103 -2.95 -6.16 -2.11
C GLY A 103 -3.25 -7.49 -2.78
N GLU A 104 -2.86 -7.66 -4.04
CA GLU A 104 -3.06 -8.92 -4.78
C GLU A 104 -2.52 -10.15 -4.05
N ARG A 105 -1.34 -10.05 -3.42
CA ARG A 105 -0.76 -11.17 -2.63
C ARG A 105 -1.56 -11.47 -1.37
N PHE A 106 -2.16 -10.44 -0.78
CA PHE A 106 -3.06 -10.60 0.36
C PHE A 106 -4.34 -11.29 -0.09
N ASP A 107 -4.99 -10.81 -1.15
CA ASP A 107 -6.23 -11.37 -1.70
C ASP A 107 -6.05 -12.84 -2.08
N ASN A 108 -4.99 -13.15 -2.84
CA ASN A 108 -4.66 -14.53 -3.22
C ASN A 108 -4.42 -15.45 -2.01
N ARG A 109 -3.92 -14.93 -0.89
CA ARG A 109 -3.74 -15.72 0.34
C ARG A 109 -5.06 -15.86 1.10
N TRP A 110 -5.89 -14.83 1.04
CA TRP A 110 -7.19 -14.76 1.66
C TRP A 110 -8.17 -15.76 1.04
N ASP A 111 -8.28 -15.75 -0.29
CA ASP A 111 -9.13 -16.64 -1.11
C ASP A 111 -8.73 -18.11 -1.00
N ARG A 112 -7.47 -18.40 -0.68
CA ARG A 112 -7.02 -19.78 -0.43
C ARG A 112 -7.38 -20.30 0.96
N ARG A 113 -7.72 -19.41 1.89
CA ARG A 113 -8.01 -19.75 3.28
C ARG A 113 -9.50 -19.74 3.62
N HIS A 114 -10.34 -19.12 2.80
CA HIS A 114 -11.79 -18.98 2.98
C HIS A 114 -12.48 -19.21 1.64
#